data_AF-A0A849WRQ1-F1
#
_entry.id   AF-A0A849WRQ1-F1
#
_cell.length_a   1.000
_cell.length_b   1.000
_cell.length_c   1.000
_cell.angle_alpha   90.00
_cell.angle_beta   90.00
_cell.angle_gamma   90.00
#
_symmetry.space_group_name_H-M   'P 1'
#
loop_
_entity.id
_entity.type
_entity.pdbx_description
1 polymer ?
#
loop_
_entity_poly.entity_id
_entity_poly.type
_entity_poly.pdbx_seq_one_letter_code
_entity_poly.pdbx_strand_id
1 'polypeptide(L)'
;MEKRLIHMNGEPNALKGARSVRRGVHVASSNGRPVPTLLILATQRPDRNIVDVQVRSNLTSTVCFRLNDLGGSLAVLGSKTACELPQIKGRAIYLRGADEYEIQTPFL
;
A
#
# COMPACT_ATOMS: atom_id res chain seq x y z
N MET A 1 21.42 -46.86 -10.12
CA MET A 1 22.15 -45.58 -10.25
C MET A 1 21.21 -44.68 -11.06
N GLU A 2 20.57 -43.62 -10.56
CA GLU A 2 21.04 -42.52 -9.73
C GLU A 2 19.82 -41.86 -9.05
N LYS A 3 19.88 -41.62 -7.74
CA LYS A 3 18.89 -40.82 -6.98
C LYS A 3 19.24 -39.34 -7.17
N ARG A 4 18.30 -38.52 -7.66
CA ARG A 4 18.39 -37.05 -7.54
C ARG A 4 17.29 -36.55 -6.60
N LEU A 5 17.70 -36.38 -5.35
CA LEU A 5 16.98 -35.67 -4.30
C LEU A 5 17.23 -34.18 -4.54
N ILE A 6 16.21 -33.43 -4.97
CA ILE A 6 16.28 -31.96 -5.05
C ILE A 6 15.49 -31.38 -3.87
N HIS A 7 16.19 -30.56 -3.10
CA HIS A 7 15.78 -29.94 -1.85
C HIS A 7 14.46 -29.16 -1.97
N MET A 8 13.57 -29.38 -1.00
CA MET A 8 12.50 -28.42 -0.69
C MET A 8 13.12 -27.21 0.01
N ASN A 9 13.17 -26.07 -0.66
CA ASN A 9 13.32 -24.77 0.01
C ASN A 9 11.93 -24.13 0.07
N GLY A 10 11.40 -24.02 1.30
CA GLY A 10 10.11 -23.42 1.57
C GLY A 10 10.07 -21.97 1.11
N GLU A 11 9.17 -21.67 0.18
CA GLU A 11 8.74 -20.31 -0.11
C GLU A 11 8.01 -19.77 1.14
N PRO A 12 8.53 -18.72 1.82
CA PRO A 12 7.76 -18.08 2.88
C PRO A 12 6.50 -17.46 2.26
N ASN A 13 5.37 -17.88 2.78
CA ASN A 13 3.99 -17.69 2.33
C ASN A 13 3.48 -16.22 2.37
N ALA A 14 4.35 -15.23 2.21
CA ALA A 14 4.04 -13.79 2.24
C ALA A 14 3.96 -13.14 0.83
N LEU A 15 4.35 -13.86 -0.23
CA LEU A 15 4.50 -13.33 -1.59
C LEU A 15 3.26 -13.41 -2.50
N LYS A 16 2.09 -13.81 -1.96
CA LYS A 16 0.84 -13.90 -2.74
C LYS A 16 0.02 -12.59 -2.77
N GLY A 17 0.16 -11.69 -1.79
CA GLY A 17 -0.65 -10.47 -1.71
C GLY A 17 -0.28 -9.39 -2.73
N ALA A 18 1.00 -9.06 -2.86
CA ALA A 18 1.46 -7.96 -3.71
C ALA A 18 1.37 -8.25 -5.22
N ARG A 19 1.47 -9.52 -5.63
CA ARG A 19 1.34 -9.92 -7.04
C ARG A 19 -0.10 -9.79 -7.58
N SER A 20 -1.11 -9.81 -6.70
CA SER A 20 -2.52 -9.70 -7.12
C SER A 20 -2.91 -8.25 -7.43
N VAL A 21 -2.28 -7.26 -6.81
CA VAL A 21 -2.56 -5.83 -7.07
C VAL A 21 -2.04 -5.40 -8.46
N ARG A 22 -0.97 -6.02 -8.96
CA ARG A 22 -0.43 -5.75 -10.32
C ARG A 22 -1.36 -6.20 -11.45
N ARG A 23 -2.37 -7.03 -11.17
CA ARG A 23 -3.31 -7.59 -12.16
C ARG A 23 -4.74 -7.07 -11.99
N GLY A 24 -4.93 -6.00 -11.21
CA GLY A 24 -6.23 -5.48 -10.80
C GLY A 24 -6.57 -4.10 -11.35
N VAL A 25 -6.19 -3.76 -12.58
CA VAL A 25 -6.77 -2.62 -13.32
C VAL A 25 -6.97 -3.02 -14.78
N HIS A 26 -7.89 -3.96 -14.98
CA HIS A 26 -8.53 -4.21 -16.26
C HIS A 26 -9.99 -4.49 -15.96
N VAL A 27 -10.78 -3.43 -15.77
CA VAL A 27 -12.23 -3.54 -15.92
C VAL A 27 -12.53 -3.09 -17.34
N ALA A 28 -12.67 -4.09 -18.21
CA ALA A 28 -13.20 -3.95 -19.54
C ALA A 28 -14.64 -3.48 -19.47
N SER A 29 -15.02 -2.53 -20.31
CA SER A 29 -16.42 -2.36 -20.70
C SER A 29 -16.61 -3.11 -22.02
N SER A 30 -17.54 -4.07 -22.05
CA SER A 30 -17.89 -4.84 -23.25
C SER A 30 -18.34 -3.98 -24.44
N ASN A 31 -18.65 -2.70 -24.21
CA ASN A 31 -19.17 -1.76 -25.19
C ASN A 31 -18.19 -0.61 -25.56
N GLY A 32 -16.89 -0.76 -25.27
CA GLY A 32 -15.87 0.23 -25.70
C GLY A 32 -15.90 1.59 -24.99
N ARG A 33 -16.75 1.78 -23.98
CA ARG A 33 -16.80 3.02 -23.19
C ARG A 33 -15.92 2.90 -21.94
N PRO A 34 -14.89 3.75 -21.78
CA PRO A 34 -14.14 3.77 -20.53
C PRO A 34 -15.06 4.21 -19.38
N VAL A 35 -15.05 3.45 -18.29
CA VAL A 35 -15.73 3.80 -17.03
C VAL A 35 -14.69 4.28 -16.02
N PRO A 36 -14.95 5.35 -15.27
CA PRO A 36 -14.04 5.77 -14.21
C PRO A 36 -13.95 4.65 -13.16
N THR A 37 -12.76 4.08 -13.00
CA THR A 37 -12.50 3.03 -12.02
C THR A 37 -11.66 3.61 -10.89
N LEU A 38 -12.19 3.58 -9.66
CA LEU A 38 -11.47 3.99 -8.46
C LEU A 38 -10.84 2.77 -7.80
N LEU A 39 -9.53 2.80 -7.58
CA LEU A 39 -8.80 1.79 -6.83
C LEU A 39 -8.53 2.30 -5.41
N ILE A 40 -8.93 1.53 -4.40
CA ILE A 40 -8.60 1.78 -3.00
C ILE A 40 -7.69 0.64 -2.53
N LEU A 41 -6.45 1.00 -2.13
CA LEU A 41 -5.49 0.07 -1.56
C LEU A 41 -5.34 0.34 -0.06
N ALA A 42 -5.38 -0.71 0.75
CA ALA A 42 -5.23 -0.60 2.21
C ALA A 42 -4.29 -1.71 2.73
N THR A 43 -3.42 -1.35 3.67
CA THR A 43 -2.54 -2.29 4.39
C THR A 43 -2.37 -1.84 5.84
N GLN A 44 -2.25 -2.79 6.77
CA GLN A 44 -1.96 -2.51 8.18
C GLN A 44 -0.46 -2.40 8.48
N ARG A 45 0.39 -2.99 7.63
CA ARG A 45 1.84 -2.95 7.76
C ARG A 45 2.42 -2.45 6.45
N PRO A 46 2.54 -1.13 6.27
CA PRO A 46 3.23 -0.61 5.12
C PRO A 46 4.74 -0.88 5.27
N ASP A 47 5.31 -1.62 4.34
CA ASP A 47 6.75 -1.79 4.19
C ASP A 47 7.15 -1.58 2.72
N ARG A 48 8.45 -1.52 2.42
CA ARG A 48 8.95 -1.30 1.06
C ARG A 48 8.65 -2.45 0.09
N ASN A 49 8.34 -3.65 0.58
CA ASN A 49 7.95 -4.79 -0.25
C ASN A 49 6.46 -4.73 -0.62
N ILE A 50 5.64 -4.08 0.20
CA ILE A 50 4.20 -3.91 0.00
C ILE A 50 3.89 -2.62 -0.76
N VAL A 51 4.48 -1.51 -0.33
CA VAL A 51 4.36 -0.20 -0.97
C VAL A 51 5.74 0.15 -1.55
N ASP A 52 6.01 -0.43 -2.72
CA ASP A 52 7.22 -0.10 -3.48
C ASP A 52 7.10 1.28 -4.15
N VAL A 53 8.20 1.77 -4.71
CA VAL A 53 8.25 3.08 -5.38
C VAL A 53 7.26 3.14 -6.56
N GLN A 54 7.00 2.02 -7.24
CA GLN A 54 6.10 1.98 -8.38
C GLN A 54 4.63 2.10 -7.94
N VAL A 55 4.22 1.38 -6.89
CA VAL A 55 2.89 1.51 -6.30
C VAL A 55 2.68 2.96 -5.87
N ARG A 56 3.64 3.49 -5.10
CA ARG A 56 3.55 4.84 -4.56
C ARG A 56 3.48 5.92 -5.65
N SER A 57 4.27 5.83 -6.72
CA SER A 57 4.26 6.83 -7.79
C SER A 57 2.96 6.85 -8.59
N ASN A 58 2.15 5.79 -8.52
CA ASN A 58 0.85 5.70 -9.17
C ASN A 58 -0.32 6.08 -8.25
N LEU A 59 -0.08 6.33 -6.96
CA LEU A 59 -1.11 6.81 -6.04
C LEU A 59 -1.25 8.33 -6.14
N THR A 60 -2.42 8.80 -6.56
CA THR A 60 -2.73 10.24 -6.60
C THR A 60 -2.95 10.82 -5.20
N SER A 61 -3.42 10.00 -4.27
CA SER A 61 -3.74 10.42 -2.91
C SER A 61 -3.60 9.25 -1.95
N THR A 62 -3.16 9.55 -0.73
CA THR A 62 -2.87 8.55 0.30
C THR A 62 -3.34 9.06 1.65
N VAL A 63 -4.02 8.20 2.41
CA VAL A 63 -4.34 8.45 3.82
C VAL A 63 -3.48 7.52 4.66
N CYS A 64 -2.70 8.07 5.58
CA CYS A 64 -1.82 7.33 6.47
C CYS A 64 -2.14 7.67 7.92
N PHE A 65 -2.63 6.69 8.68
CA PHE A 65 -2.81 6.82 10.12
C PHE A 65 -1.47 6.77 10.84
N ARG A 66 -1.48 7.03 12.15
CA ARG A 66 -0.26 6.93 12.97
C ARG A 66 0.42 5.57 12.78
N LEU A 67 1.72 5.62 12.48
CA LEU A 67 2.59 4.46 12.41
C LEU A 67 3.55 4.45 13.60
N ASN A 68 4.03 3.26 13.95
CA ASN A 68 5.00 3.09 15.04
C ASN A 68 6.45 3.13 14.55
N ASP A 69 6.68 2.88 13.26
CA ASP A 69 8.02 2.74 12.69
C ASP A 69 8.26 3.74 11.54
N LEU A 70 9.47 4.31 11.54
CA LEU A 70 9.90 5.27 10.51
C LEU A 70 9.91 4.65 9.12
N GLY A 71 10.20 3.34 9.00
CA GLY A 71 10.27 2.62 7.73
C GLY A 71 8.95 2.68 6.97
N GLY A 72 7.83 2.41 7.65
CA GLY A 72 6.49 2.47 7.09
C GLY A 72 6.07 3.89 6.73
N SER A 73 6.38 4.88 7.57
CA SER A 73 6.09 6.29 7.25
C SER A 73 6.83 6.72 5.98
N LEU A 74 8.11 6.37 5.86
CA LEU A 74 8.90 6.65 4.65
C LEU A 74 8.39 5.89 3.44
N ALA A 75 7.94 4.64 3.60
CA ALA A 75 7.39 3.85 2.50
C ALA A 75 6.13 4.50 1.92
N VAL A 76 5.22 4.98 2.78
CA VAL A 76 3.90 5.51 2.37
C VAL A 76 3.97 7.00 2.02
N LEU A 77 4.52 7.82 2.91
CA LEU A 77 4.52 9.28 2.81
C LEU A 77 5.87 9.84 2.34
N GLY A 78 6.98 9.11 2.55
CA GLY A 78 8.34 9.60 2.23
C GLY A 78 8.85 10.65 3.20
N SER A 79 8.06 10.93 4.22
CA SER A 79 8.35 11.76 5.37
C SER A 79 8.20 10.92 6.64
N LYS A 80 8.60 11.48 7.76
CA LYS A 80 8.42 10.89 9.11
C LYS A 80 7.08 11.26 9.75
N THR A 81 6.24 12.04 9.06
CA THR A 81 5.06 12.71 9.63
C THR A 81 4.05 11.72 10.24
N ALA A 82 3.87 10.52 9.67
CA ALA A 82 2.96 9.52 10.23
C ALA A 82 3.42 8.96 11.58
N CYS A 83 4.72 8.96 11.87
CA CYS A 83 5.24 8.54 13.19
C CYS A 83 5.05 9.62 14.25
N GLU A 84 5.02 10.88 13.82
CA GLU A 84 4.95 12.06 14.70
C GLU A 84 3.51 12.45 15.03
N LEU A 85 2.52 11.94 14.28
CA LEU A 85 1.09 12.11 14.57
C LEU A 85 0.78 11.77 16.04
N PRO A 86 -0.04 12.55 16.77
CA PRO A 86 -0.43 12.23 18.15
C PRO A 86 -1.24 10.93 18.23
N GLN A 87 -1.27 10.29 19.41
CA GLN A 87 -2.04 9.06 19.64
C GLN A 87 -3.55 9.36 19.80
N ILE A 88 -4.17 9.84 18.72
CA ILE A 88 -5.60 10.14 18.65
C ILE A 88 -6.22 9.19 17.63
N LYS A 89 -7.26 8.45 18.02
CA LYS A 89 -7.97 7.55 17.11
C LYS A 89 -8.55 8.35 15.94
N GLY A 90 -8.36 7.86 14.71
CA GLY A 90 -8.81 8.54 13.50
C GLY A 90 -7.93 9.72 13.04
N ARG A 91 -6.83 10.02 13.74
CA ARG A 91 -5.85 11.02 13.28
C ARG A 91 -4.98 10.44 12.17
N ALA A 92 -4.89 11.15 11.06
CA ALA A 92 -4.14 10.73 9.89
C ALA A 92 -3.47 11.90 9.16
N ILE A 93 -2.49 11.58 8.33
CA ILE A 93 -2.00 12.47 7.27
C ILE A 93 -2.71 12.09 5.98
N TYR A 94 -3.29 13.08 5.33
CA TYR A 94 -3.76 13.00 3.96
C TYR A 94 -2.72 13.63 3.04
N LEU A 95 -2.07 12.81 2.23
CA LEU A 95 -1.13 13.24 1.20
C LEU A 95 -1.86 13.34 -0.13
N ARG A 96 -1.83 14.52 -0.73
CA ARG A 96 -2.37 14.78 -2.08
C ARG A 96 -1.29 15.43 -2.93
N GLY A 97 -0.71 14.67 -3.86
CA GLY A 97 0.47 15.12 -4.58
C GLY A 97 1.65 15.34 -3.63
N ALA A 98 2.08 16.60 -3.49
CA ALA A 98 3.16 16.99 -2.57
C ALA A 98 2.64 17.58 -1.24
N ASP A 99 1.34 17.85 -1.13
CA ASP A 99 0.76 18.52 0.04
C ASP A 99 0.34 17.49 1.10
N GLU A 100 0.79 17.70 2.33
CA GLU A 100 0.41 16.92 3.51
C GLU A 100 -0.60 17.72 4.36
N TYR A 101 -1.74 17.09 4.66
CA TYR A 101 -2.76 17.64 5.55
C TYR A 101 -2.95 16.73 6.75
N GLU A 102 -2.81 17.26 7.96
CA GLU A 102 -3.24 16.55 9.15
C GLU A 102 -4.78 16.60 9.25
N ILE A 103 -5.41 15.42 9.26
CA ILE A 103 -6.87 15.28 9.23
C ILE A 103 -7.39 14.41 10.38
N GLN A 104 -8.64 14.61 10.73
CA GLN A 104 -9.39 13.77 11.65
C GLN A 104 -10.50 13.05 10.88
N THR A 105 -10.46 11.72 10.83
CA THR A 105 -11.49 10.92 10.15
C THR A 105 -12.76 10.80 11.01
N PRO A 106 -13.95 10.68 10.40
CA PRO A 106 -15.19 10.43 11.13
C PRO A 106 -15.15 9.09 11.88
N PHE A 107 -15.86 9.01 13.00
CA PHE A 107 -16.17 7.76 13.70
C PHE A 107 -17.54 7.30 13.21
N LEU A 108 -17.61 6.08 12.66
CA LEU A 108 -18.81 5.48 12.07
C LEU A 108 -19.26 4.27 12.90
#